data_AF-A0AAV5ZCS9-F1
#
_entry.id   AF-A0AAV5ZCS9-F1
#
_cell.length_a   1.000
_cell.length_b   1.000
_cell.length_c   1.000
_cell.angle_alpha   90.00
_cell.angle_beta   90.00
_cell.angle_gamma   90.00
#
_symmetry.space_group_name_H-M   'P 1'
#
loop_
_entity.id
_entity.type
_entity.pdbx_description
1 polymer ?
#
loop_
_entity_poly.entity_id
_entity_poly.type
_entity_poly.pdbx_seq_one_letter_code
_entity_poly.pdbx_strand_id
1 'polypeptide(L)'
;MFGLGKVTCAFCNTRVSRRSARRTQIDRSDYVCEGCYARWDTSGRKCAACDTRVSGMQDIGMFTAEKTLGHADCGGVRILRA
;
A
#
# COMPACT_ATOMS: atom_id res chain seq x y z
N MET A 1 1.52 21.93 -12.22
CA MET A 1 0.04 21.77 -12.10
C MET A 1 -0.26 21.04 -10.79
N PHE A 2 -0.98 21.71 -9.90
CA PHE A 2 -1.08 21.39 -8.48
C PHE A 2 -1.99 20.17 -8.21
N GLY A 3 -1.40 19.08 -7.70
CA GLY A 3 -2.11 17.89 -7.23
C GLY A 3 -2.89 18.14 -5.92
N LEU A 4 -4.01 18.86 -6.02
CA LEU A 4 -4.92 19.22 -4.92
C LEU A 4 -6.11 18.24 -4.83
N GLY A 5 -5.83 16.94 -4.73
CA GLY A 5 -6.87 15.91 -4.66
C GLY A 5 -6.80 15.12 -3.35
N LYS A 6 -7.96 14.85 -2.75
CA LYS A 6 -8.09 13.79 -1.74
C LYS A 6 -8.33 12.45 -2.45
N VAL A 7 -7.78 11.38 -1.91
CA VAL A 7 -8.00 10.00 -2.37
C VAL A 7 -8.49 9.15 -1.21
N THR A 8 -9.21 8.08 -1.51
CA THR A 8 -9.71 7.15 -0.50
C THR A 8 -8.68 6.04 -0.28
N CYS A 9 -8.31 5.79 0.97
CA CYS A 9 -7.45 4.66 1.30
C CYS A 9 -8.21 3.34 1.10
N ALA A 10 -7.64 2.40 0.35
CA ALA A 10 -8.24 1.09 0.07
C ALA A 10 -8.41 0.21 1.33
N PHE A 11 -7.65 0.46 2.40
CA PHE A 11 -7.70 -0.36 3.61
C PHE A 11 -8.66 0.19 4.67
N CYS A 12 -8.58 1.49 4.96
CA CYS A 12 -9.36 2.12 6.03
C CYS A 12 -10.50 3.02 5.54
N ASN A 13 -10.66 3.19 4.22
CA ASN A 13 -11.67 4.05 3.59
C ASN A 13 -11.60 5.54 3.97
N THR A 14 -10.57 5.98 4.71
CA THR A 14 -10.34 7.38 5.05
C THR A 14 -9.89 8.18 3.82
N ARG A 15 -10.44 9.39 3.67
CA ARG A 15 -9.97 10.37 2.67
C ARG A 15 -8.70 11.05 3.14
N VAL A 16 -7.62 10.91 2.38
CA VAL A 16 -6.29 11.46 2.67
C VAL A 16 -5.76 12.29 1.51
N SER A 17 -4.73 13.10 1.76
CA SER A 17 -4.03 13.82 0.70
C SER A 17 -3.41 12.83 -0.29
N ARG A 18 -3.63 13.05 -1.59
CA ARG A 18 -3.01 12.24 -2.64
C ARG A 18 -1.48 12.24 -2.59
N ARG A 19 -0.87 13.29 -2.03
CA ARG A 19 0.60 13.39 -1.91
C ARG A 19 1.19 12.47 -0.83
N SER A 20 0.41 12.19 0.22
CA SER A 20 0.84 11.29 1.29
C SER A 20 0.44 9.84 1.03
N ALA A 21 -0.50 9.59 0.12
CA ALA A 21 -0.91 8.24 -0.22
C ALA A 21 0.02 7.57 -1.22
N ARG A 22 0.37 6.31 -0.97
CA ARG A 22 1.10 5.45 -1.91
C ARG A 22 0.12 4.88 -2.93
N ARG A 23 0.49 4.94 -4.22
CA ARG A 23 -0.36 4.52 -5.34
C ARG A 23 0.03 3.13 -5.82
N THR A 24 -0.91 2.32 -6.29
CA THR A 24 -0.60 1.09 -7.03
C THR A 24 -0.18 1.32 -8.48
N GLN A 25 0.54 0.35 -9.05
CA GLN A 25 1.02 0.35 -10.44
C GLN A 25 -0.10 0.00 -11.42
N ILE A 26 -0.96 -0.96 -11.08
CA ILE A 26 -2.09 -1.39 -11.90
C ILE A 26 -3.38 -0.82 -11.30
N ASP A 27 -4.18 -0.28 -12.20
CA ASP A 27 -5.40 0.49 -12.02
C ASP A 27 -5.31 1.76 -11.16
N ARG A 28 -5.73 2.86 -11.77
CA ARG A 28 -5.38 4.24 -11.39
C ARG A 28 -6.03 4.73 -10.10
N SER A 29 -6.69 3.87 -9.32
CA SER A 29 -7.69 4.26 -8.34
C SER A 29 -7.40 3.83 -6.91
N ASP A 30 -6.47 2.91 -6.69
CA ASP A 30 -6.19 2.40 -5.35
C ASP A 30 -4.97 3.07 -4.70
N TYR A 31 -5.19 3.46 -3.46
CA TYR A 31 -4.27 4.25 -2.66
C TYR A 31 -4.17 3.66 -1.25
N VAL A 32 -2.96 3.63 -0.70
CA VAL A 32 -2.72 3.27 0.69
C VAL A 32 -2.23 4.52 1.43
N CYS A 33 -2.93 4.91 2.49
CA CYS A 33 -2.51 6.05 3.30
C CYS A 33 -1.27 5.74 4.15
N GLU A 34 -0.54 6.78 4.57
CA GLU A 34 0.65 6.63 5.43
C GLU A 34 0.33 5.89 6.72
N GLY A 35 -0.81 6.14 7.35
CA GLY A 35 -1.18 5.47 8.61
C GLY A 35 -1.32 3.96 8.46
N CYS A 36 -1.96 3.49 7.38
CA CYS A 36 -2.07 2.07 7.08
C CYS A 36 -0.70 1.45 6.75
N TYR A 37 0.12 2.17 5.97
CA TYR A 37 1.47 1.72 5.65
C TYR A 37 2.36 1.64 6.90
N ALA A 38 2.35 2.67 7.74
CA ALA A 38 3.12 2.73 8.98
C ALA A 38 2.68 1.66 9.97
N ARG A 39 1.37 1.39 10.09
CA ARG A 39 0.86 0.30 10.92
C ARG A 39 1.43 -1.04 10.48
N TRP A 40 1.42 -1.34 9.18
CA TRP A 40 2.04 -2.55 8.64
C TRP A 40 3.56 -2.60 8.86
N ASP A 41 4.23 -1.45 8.76
CA ASP A 41 5.66 -1.35 9.02
C ASP A 41 5.99 -1.70 10.49
N THR A 42 5.27 -1.08 11.42
CA THR A 42 5.41 -1.33 12.86
C THR A 42 4.98 -2.74 13.27
N SER A 43 4.10 -3.41 12.51
CA SER A 43 3.71 -4.81 12.75
C SER A 43 4.72 -5.82 12.22
N GLY A 44 5.90 -5.39 11.79
CA GLY A 44 7.01 -6.26 11.35
C GLY A 44 7.09 -6.49 9.85
N ARG A 45 6.35 -5.73 9.03
CA ARG A 45 6.35 -5.84 7.55
C ARG A 45 6.08 -7.26 7.03
N LYS A 46 5.22 -8.02 7.70
CA LYS A 46 4.89 -9.38 7.27
C LYS A 46 4.05 -9.37 6.00
N CYS A 47 4.36 -10.28 5.06
CA CYS A 47 3.50 -10.54 3.92
C CYS A 47 2.32 -11.40 4.33
N ALA A 48 1.11 -11.01 3.95
CA ALA A 48 -0.10 -11.76 4.25
C ALA A 48 -0.18 -13.14 3.56
N ALA A 49 0.49 -13.32 2.43
CA ALA A 49 0.44 -14.55 1.66
C ALA A 49 1.43 -15.62 2.16
N CYS A 50 2.66 -15.23 2.52
CA CYS A 50 3.73 -16.17 2.87
C CYS A 50 4.27 -16.03 4.31
N ASP A 51 3.68 -15.15 5.12
CA ASP A 51 4.08 -14.76 6.49
C ASP A 51 5.54 -14.30 6.66
N THR A 52 6.29 -14.19 5.56
CA THR A 52 7.68 -13.76 5.57
C THR A 52 7.76 -12.24 5.58
N ARG A 53 8.81 -11.71 6.21
CA ARG A 53 9.08 -10.27 6.25
C ARG A 53 9.39 -9.74 4.84
N VAL A 54 8.75 -8.64 4.48
CA VAL A 54 9.08 -7.82 3.32
C VAL A 54 10.24 -6.89 3.69
N SER A 55 11.33 -7.00 2.94
CA SER A 55 12.61 -6.33 3.23
C SER A 55 13.03 -5.39 2.08
N GLY A 56 14.01 -4.53 2.36
CA GLY A 56 14.29 -3.27 1.64
C GLY A 56 14.26 -3.30 0.11
N MET A 57 14.78 -4.32 -0.56
CA MET A 57 14.82 -4.37 -2.03
C MET A 57 13.58 -5.01 -2.66
N GLN A 58 12.72 -5.66 -1.87
CA GLN A 58 11.53 -6.34 -2.38
C GLN A 58 10.44 -5.32 -2.71
N ASP A 59 9.73 -5.57 -3.80
CA ASP A 59 8.56 -4.78 -4.17
C ASP A 59 7.41 -5.07 -3.22
N ILE A 60 6.73 -4.01 -2.80
CA ILE A 60 5.60 -4.10 -1.89
C ILE A 60 4.33 -4.29 -2.72
N GLY A 61 3.60 -5.35 -2.43
CA GLY A 61 2.29 -5.65 -2.99
C GLY A 61 1.16 -5.21 -2.06
N MET A 62 0.09 -4.71 -2.66
CA MET A 62 -1.18 -4.42 -2.02
C MET A 62 -2.12 -5.63 -2.17
N PHE A 63 -2.64 -6.10 -1.04
CA PHE A 63 -3.61 -7.18 -0.96
C PHE A 63 -4.96 -6.57 -0.56
N THR A 64 -5.84 -6.35 -1.55
CA THR A 64 -7.09 -5.60 -1.36
C THR A 64 -8.14 -6.37 -0.58
N ALA A 65 -8.26 -7.68 -0.81
CA ALA A 65 -9.19 -8.55 -0.09
C ALA A 65 -8.84 -8.61 1.41
N GLU A 66 -7.55 -8.74 1.73
CA GLU A 66 -7.01 -8.84 3.07
C GLU A 66 -6.74 -7.48 3.73
N LYS A 67 -6.89 -6.38 2.97
CA LYS A 67 -6.64 -4.99 3.38
C LYS A 67 -5.28 -4.79 4.04
N THR A 68 -4.24 -5.37 3.45
CA THR A 68 -2.89 -5.38 4.00
C THR A 68 -1.83 -5.39 2.90
N LEU A 69 -0.56 -5.41 3.30
CA LEU A 69 0.60 -5.36 2.43
C LEU A 69 1.40 -6.66 2.50
N GLY A 70 2.19 -6.89 1.46
CA GLY A 70 3.11 -8.01 1.39
C GLY A 70 4.09 -7.87 0.25
N HIS A 71 4.63 -8.99 -0.23
CA HIS A 71 5.45 -8.98 -1.44
C HIS A 71 4.56 -8.83 -2.67
N ALA A 72 4.99 -8.03 -3.63
CA ALA A 72 4.32 -7.96 -4.94
C ALA A 72 4.40 -9.33 -5.64
N ASP A 73 5.51 -10.04 -5.50
CA ASP A 73 5.73 -11.36 -6.11
C ASP A 73 4.85 -12.47 -5.50
N CYS A 74 4.20 -12.22 -4.36
CA CYS A 74 3.22 -13.12 -3.76
C CYS A 74 1.78 -12.85 -4.24
N GLY A 75 1.61 -12.11 -5.35
CA GLY A 75 0.31 -11.83 -5.95
C GLY A 75 -0.32 -10.50 -5.54
N GLY A 76 0.37 -9.69 -4.73
CA GLY A 76 -0.09 -8.35 -4.37
C GLY A 76 0.10 -7.35 -5.52
N VAL A 77 -0.83 -6.42 -5.69
CA VAL A 77 -0.71 -5.36 -6.71
C VAL A 77 0.45 -4.44 -6.32
N ARG A 78 1.48 -4.33 -7.17
CA ARG A 78 2.68 -3.55 -6.85
C ARG A 78 2.34 -2.10 -6.48
N ILE A 79 2.88 -1.64 -5.36
CA ILE A 79 2.82 -0.25 -4.91
C ILE A 79 4.00 0.52 -5.51
N LEU A 80 3.70 1.63 -6.18
CA LEU A 80 4.70 2.58 -6.63
C LEU A 80 5.30 3.26 -5.40
N ARG A 81 6.62 3.24 -5.31
CA ARG A 81 7.34 4.05 -4.33
C ARG A 81 6.99 5.52 -4.60
N ALA A 82 6.48 6.20 -3.58
CA ALA A 82 6.39 7.66 -3.56
C ALA A 82 7.78 8.25 -3.47
#